data_AF-A0A3N4N7V1-F1
#
_entry.id   AF-A0A3N4N7V1-F1
#
_cell.length_a   1.000
_cell.length_b   1.000
_cell.length_c   1.000
_cell.angle_alpha   90.00
_cell.angle_beta   90.00
_cell.angle_gamma   90.00
#
_symmetry.space_group_name_H-M   'P 1'
#
loop_
_entity.id
_entity.type
_entity.pdbx_description
1 polymer ?
#
loop_
_entity_poly.entity_id
_entity_poly.type
_entity_poly.pdbx_seq_one_letter_code
_entity_poly.pdbx_strand_id
1 'polypeptide(L)'
;MMEQENFDVAMQKFERIEHSGQPALQLVLPPECNDLENVSCSDEYDLEVPDLRVILYLPSLITALKVLHQHPDALHHAGAKCWVDSDGYEGKIRLEFIKVYAHAFSGNWNHSFFLNFSNDWTGSVYFLDLSVYLRNLLDGYDNIVAKLEKLAATV
;
A
#
# COMPACT_ATOMS: atom_id res chain seq x y z
N MET A 1 35.58 -6.86 -21.45
CA MET A 1 34.23 -6.98 -22.02
C MET A 1 33.37 -7.45 -20.86
N MET A 2 32.86 -6.51 -20.08
CA MET A 2 32.04 -6.81 -18.91
C MET A 2 30.63 -7.09 -19.39
N GLU A 3 30.11 -8.26 -19.08
CA GLU A 3 28.72 -8.61 -19.28
C GLU A 3 27.87 -7.64 -18.46
N GLN A 4 27.02 -6.86 -19.12
CA GLN A 4 25.94 -6.14 -18.48
C GLN A 4 24.95 -7.21 -18.02
N GLU A 5 25.00 -7.55 -16.73
CA GLU A 5 23.91 -8.27 -16.09
C GLU A 5 22.67 -7.37 -16.18
N ASN A 6 21.77 -7.73 -17.10
CA ASN A 6 20.38 -7.27 -17.09
C ASN A 6 19.74 -7.76 -15.78
N PHE A 7 19.86 -6.97 -14.72
CA PHE A 7 18.93 -7.05 -13.61
C PHE A 7 17.62 -6.42 -14.08
N ASP A 8 16.82 -7.16 -14.84
CA ASP A 8 15.37 -7.00 -14.80
C ASP A 8 14.95 -7.36 -13.37
N VAL A 9 15.15 -6.45 -12.42
CA VAL A 9 14.50 -6.55 -11.12
C VAL A 9 13.02 -6.41 -11.42
N ALA A 10 12.31 -7.54 -11.47
CA ALA A 10 10.87 -7.53 -11.66
C ALA A 10 10.28 -6.60 -10.58
N MET A 11 9.70 -5.48 -11.02
CA MET A 11 9.04 -4.54 -10.13
C MET A 11 8.03 -5.32 -9.28
N GLN A 12 8.14 -5.18 -7.96
CA GLN A 12 7.22 -5.85 -7.06
C GLN A 12 5.79 -5.42 -7.39
N LYS A 13 4.86 -6.36 -7.26
CA LYS A 13 3.48 -6.15 -7.69
C LYS A 13 2.53 -6.68 -6.63
N PHE A 14 1.34 -6.08 -6.60
CA PHE A 14 0.26 -6.64 -5.81
C PHE A 14 -0.25 -7.93 -6.45
N GLU A 15 -0.43 -8.95 -5.63
CA GLU A 15 -1.06 -10.21 -6.01
C GLU A 15 -2.36 -10.39 -5.22
N ARG A 16 -3.40 -10.89 -5.89
CA ARG A 16 -4.68 -11.18 -5.21
C ARG A 16 -4.53 -12.45 -4.39
N ILE A 17 -4.92 -12.36 -3.13
CA ILE A 17 -4.93 -13.48 -2.19
C ILE A 17 -6.25 -13.52 -1.42
N GLU A 18 -6.44 -14.60 -0.65
CA GLU A 18 -7.41 -14.63 0.43
C GLU A 18 -6.65 -14.63 1.76
N HIS A 19 -6.94 -13.67 2.64
CA HIS A 19 -6.32 -13.57 3.95
C HIS A 19 -7.39 -13.47 5.03
N SER A 20 -7.34 -14.38 6.01
CA SER A 20 -8.35 -14.46 7.08
C SER A 20 -9.79 -14.54 6.56
N GLY A 21 -10.02 -15.27 5.46
CA GLY A 21 -11.33 -15.45 4.83
C GLY A 21 -11.86 -14.20 4.09
N GLN A 22 -11.00 -13.24 3.77
CA GLN A 22 -11.36 -12.02 3.04
C GLN A 22 -10.50 -11.85 1.79
N PRO A 23 -11.06 -11.35 0.68
CA PRO A 23 -10.28 -11.05 -0.51
C PRO A 23 -9.35 -9.86 -0.22
N ALA A 24 -8.08 -10.01 -0.56
CA ALA A 24 -7.04 -9.04 -0.27
C ALA A 24 -6.00 -8.96 -1.40
N LEU A 25 -5.18 -7.91 -1.35
CA LEU A 25 -4.00 -7.76 -2.19
C LEU A 25 -2.75 -7.84 -1.33
N GLN A 26 -1.77 -8.65 -1.72
CA GLN A 26 -0.49 -8.77 -1.04
C GLN A 26 0.62 -8.14 -1.87
N LEU A 27 1.43 -7.30 -1.25
CA LEU A 27 2.72 -6.85 -1.76
C LEU A 27 3.81 -7.44 -0.85
N VAL A 28 4.87 -7.96 -1.45
CA VAL A 28 6.06 -8.46 -0.74
C VAL A 28 7.27 -7.70 -1.27
N LEU A 29 8.00 -7.07 -0.38
CA LEU A 29 9.30 -6.45 -0.63
C LEU A 29 10.34 -7.30 0.14
N PRO A 30 11.06 -8.23 -0.53
CA PRO A 30 12.09 -9.04 0.12
C PRO A 30 13.32 -8.19 0.46
N PRO A 31 14.26 -8.69 1.28
CA PRO A 31 15.41 -7.91 1.75
C PRO A 31 16.31 -7.28 0.69
N GLU A 32 16.42 -7.91 -0.47
CA GLU A 32 17.19 -7.42 -1.62
C GLU A 32 16.43 -6.39 -2.48
N CYS A 33 15.21 -5.99 -2.08
CA CYS A 33 14.37 -5.11 -2.87
C CYS A 33 14.73 -3.63 -2.64
N ASN A 34 15.21 -2.97 -3.69
CA ASN A 34 15.53 -1.54 -3.68
C ASN A 34 14.33 -0.64 -3.29
N ASP A 35 13.10 -1.12 -3.46
CA ASP A 35 11.92 -0.34 -3.08
C ASP A 35 11.80 -0.13 -1.56
N LEU A 36 12.50 -0.94 -0.75
CA LEU A 36 12.59 -0.75 0.70
C LEU A 36 13.23 0.60 1.06
N GLU A 37 14.11 1.15 0.21
CA GLU A 37 14.70 2.48 0.40
C GLU A 37 13.64 3.61 0.36
N ASN A 38 12.46 3.35 -0.20
CA ASN A 38 11.34 4.30 -0.22
C ASN A 38 10.52 4.26 1.08
N VAL A 39 10.76 3.29 1.96
CA VAL A 39 10.16 3.28 3.31
C VAL A 39 10.85 4.35 4.12
N SER A 40 10.12 5.41 4.43
CA SER A 40 10.64 6.51 5.22
C SER A 40 10.16 6.41 6.66
N CYS A 41 10.97 6.90 7.59
CA CYS A 41 10.67 6.94 9.02
C CYS A 41 10.61 8.38 9.52
N SER A 42 9.74 8.68 10.47
CA SER A 42 9.68 10.00 11.13
C SER A 42 10.91 10.30 11.99
N ASP A 43 11.61 9.27 12.45
CA ASP A 43 12.89 9.35 13.14
C ASP A 43 13.94 8.62 12.30
N GLU A 44 14.90 9.37 11.73
CA GLU A 44 15.94 8.84 10.85
C GLU A 44 16.92 7.88 11.54
N TYR A 45 16.89 7.81 12.88
CA TYR A 45 17.77 6.94 13.68
C TYR A 45 17.04 5.71 14.26
N ASP A 46 15.76 5.51 13.95
CA ASP A 46 15.04 4.29 14.36
C ASP A 46 15.41 3.09 13.47
N LEU A 47 14.87 1.92 13.82
CA LEU A 47 15.14 0.64 13.19
C LEU A 47 14.78 0.67 11.69
N GLU A 48 15.68 0.16 10.87
CA GLU A 48 15.43 -0.07 9.45
C GLU A 48 14.38 -1.18 9.27
N VAL A 49 13.67 -1.14 8.14
CA VAL A 49 12.68 -2.15 7.75
C VAL A 49 13.35 -3.06 6.71
N PRO A 50 13.89 -4.23 7.12
CA PRO A 50 14.75 -5.02 6.25
C PRO A 50 13.97 -5.85 5.23
N ASP A 51 12.68 -6.03 5.41
CA ASP A 51 11.75 -6.66 4.48
C ASP A 51 10.35 -6.15 4.79
N LEU A 52 9.39 -6.29 3.87
CA LEU A 52 8.04 -5.80 4.11
C LEU A 52 7.00 -6.65 3.40
N ARG A 53 6.02 -7.15 4.15
CA ARG A 53 4.78 -7.74 3.62
C ARG A 53 3.61 -6.85 3.98
N VAL A 54 2.85 -6.45 2.96
CA VAL A 54 1.67 -5.60 3.11
C VAL A 54 0.46 -6.32 2.56
N ILE A 55 -0.59 -6.46 3.37
CA ILE A 55 -1.88 -7.03 2.96
C ILE A 55 -2.95 -5.95 3.01
N LEU A 56 -3.55 -5.64 1.86
CA LEU A 56 -4.63 -4.69 1.70
C LEU A 56 -5.97 -5.42 1.63
N TYR A 57 -6.87 -5.17 2.58
CA TYR A 57 -8.19 -5.78 2.55
C TYR A 57 -9.10 -5.04 1.56
N LEU A 58 -9.48 -5.73 0.47
CA LEU A 58 -10.27 -5.13 -0.61
C LEU A 58 -11.59 -4.52 -0.13
N PRO A 59 -12.40 -5.17 0.75
CA PRO A 59 -13.64 -4.56 1.25
C PRO A 59 -13.41 -3.23 1.98
N SER A 60 -12.33 -3.13 2.76
CA SER A 60 -12.00 -1.89 3.48
C SER A 60 -11.55 -0.79 2.52
N LEU A 61 -10.72 -1.13 1.53
CA LEU A 61 -10.23 -0.19 0.53
C LEU A 61 -11.36 0.35 -0.35
N ILE A 62 -12.27 -0.53 -0.79
CA ILE A 62 -13.47 -0.16 -1.57
C ILE A 62 -14.36 0.78 -0.75
N THR A 63 -14.58 0.48 0.53
CA THR A 63 -15.38 1.34 1.42
C THR A 63 -14.77 2.74 1.56
N ALA A 64 -13.46 2.81 1.81
CA ALA A 64 -12.75 4.09 1.94
C ALA A 64 -12.86 4.95 0.68
N LEU A 65 -12.67 4.35 -0.51
CA LEU A 65 -12.82 5.04 -1.79
C LEU A 65 -14.25 5.53 -2.03
N LYS A 66 -15.26 4.69 -1.77
CA LYS A 66 -16.67 5.07 -1.92
C LYS A 66 -17.04 6.26 -1.03
N VAL A 67 -16.60 6.25 0.23
CA VAL A 67 -16.85 7.35 1.17
C VAL A 67 -16.21 8.65 0.69
N LEU A 68 -14.95 8.60 0.22
CA LEU A 68 -14.27 9.77 -0.33
C LEU A 68 -14.94 10.28 -1.61
N HIS A 69 -15.37 9.37 -2.50
CA HIS A 69 -16.10 9.72 -3.73
C HIS A 69 -17.47 10.35 -3.46
N GLN A 70 -18.14 9.97 -2.39
CA GLN A 70 -19.42 10.55 -1.97
C GLN A 70 -19.26 11.93 -1.32
N HIS A 71 -18.08 12.22 -0.75
CA HIS A 71 -17.84 13.42 0.05
C HIS A 71 -16.50 14.13 -0.31
N PRO A 72 -16.21 14.42 -1.60
CA PRO A 72 -14.91 14.96 -2.03
C PRO A 72 -14.52 16.28 -1.37
N ASP A 73 -15.51 17.12 -1.05
CA ASP A 73 -15.26 18.46 -0.50
C ASP A 73 -15.26 18.49 1.04
N ALA A 74 -15.64 17.37 1.69
CA ALA A 74 -15.73 17.28 3.15
C ALA A 74 -14.63 16.42 3.76
N LEU A 75 -14.15 15.40 3.04
CA LEU A 75 -13.15 14.46 3.52
C LEU A 75 -11.87 14.57 2.70
N HIS A 76 -10.76 14.90 3.37
CA HIS A 76 -9.45 14.97 2.72
C HIS A 76 -8.85 13.58 2.48
N HIS A 77 -9.10 12.63 3.39
CA HIS A 77 -8.62 11.24 3.30
C HIS A 77 -9.47 10.31 4.17
N ALA A 78 -9.36 9.00 3.92
CA ALA A 78 -9.97 7.94 4.72
C ALA A 78 -8.93 6.85 5.02
N GLY A 79 -9.05 6.23 6.20
CA GLY A 79 -8.25 5.06 6.55
C GLY A 79 -8.87 3.77 5.99
N ALA A 80 -8.05 2.90 5.42
CA ALA A 80 -8.43 1.53 5.09
C ALA A 80 -7.57 0.55 5.88
N LYS A 81 -8.20 -0.53 6.36
CA LYS A 81 -7.54 -1.62 7.07
C LYS A 81 -6.50 -2.27 6.16
N CYS A 82 -5.30 -2.45 6.70
CA CYS A 82 -4.29 -3.35 6.15
C CYS A 82 -3.74 -4.25 7.27
N TRP A 83 -2.80 -5.10 6.89
CA TRP A 83 -1.91 -5.78 7.82
C TRP A 83 -0.49 -5.64 7.28
N VAL A 84 0.47 -5.48 8.17
CA VAL A 84 1.88 -5.25 7.87
C VAL A 84 2.71 -6.20 8.69
N ASP A 85 3.73 -6.77 8.05
CA ASP A 85 4.66 -7.69 8.66
C ASP A 85 6.04 -7.54 8.07
N SER A 86 7.05 -7.90 8.85
CA SER A 86 8.44 -7.98 8.43
C SER A 86 9.11 -9.04 9.29
N ASP A 87 9.65 -10.06 8.64
CA ASP A 87 10.26 -11.20 9.33
C ASP A 87 11.57 -10.79 10.03
N GLY A 88 12.29 -9.82 9.47
CA GLY A 88 13.55 -9.31 10.02
C GLY A 88 13.44 -8.05 10.87
N TYR A 89 12.27 -7.41 10.97
CA TYR A 89 12.14 -6.16 11.71
C TYR A 89 12.28 -6.37 13.22
N GLU A 90 13.24 -5.67 13.82
CA GLU A 90 13.54 -5.81 15.24
C GLU A 90 12.58 -5.03 16.15
N GLY A 91 11.76 -4.15 15.58
CA GLY A 91 10.79 -3.32 16.31
C GLY A 91 9.43 -3.98 16.49
N LYS A 92 8.47 -3.23 17.03
CA LYS A 92 7.10 -3.72 17.25
C LYS A 92 6.09 -2.97 16.37
N ILE A 93 5.81 -3.53 15.19
CA ILE A 93 4.83 -2.97 14.24
C ILE A 93 3.43 -2.90 14.88
N ARG A 94 2.82 -1.73 14.87
CA ARG A 94 1.43 -1.46 15.33
C ARG A 94 0.79 -0.35 14.51
N LEU A 95 -0.52 -0.18 14.72
CA LEU A 95 -1.32 0.93 14.18
C LEU A 95 -1.22 1.03 12.65
N GLU A 96 -1.18 -0.11 11.98
CA GLU A 96 -1.08 -0.17 10.53
C GLU A 96 -2.40 0.21 9.84
N PHE A 97 -2.31 1.11 8.85
CA PHE A 97 -3.44 1.46 7.98
C PHE A 97 -2.96 2.03 6.65
N ILE A 98 -3.84 2.01 5.64
CA ILE A 98 -3.65 2.78 4.42
C ILE A 98 -4.39 4.10 4.54
N LYS A 99 -3.67 5.20 4.38
CA LYS A 99 -4.25 6.53 4.18
C LYS A 99 -4.59 6.70 2.71
N VAL A 100 -5.88 6.66 2.41
CA VAL A 100 -6.43 6.79 1.05
C VAL A 100 -6.81 8.24 0.80
N TYR A 101 -6.32 8.80 -0.30
CA TYR A 101 -6.75 10.09 -0.82
C TYR A 101 -7.52 9.86 -2.12
N ALA A 102 -8.63 10.56 -2.28
CA ALA A 102 -9.33 10.69 -3.55
C ALA A 102 -9.86 12.11 -3.64
N HIS A 103 -9.37 12.88 -4.61
CA HIS A 103 -9.80 14.26 -4.82
C HIS A 103 -10.13 14.49 -6.29
N ALA A 104 -11.17 15.26 -6.55
CA ALA A 104 -11.58 15.63 -7.90
C ALA A 104 -11.05 17.04 -8.21
N PHE A 105 -10.23 17.15 -9.26
CA PHE A 105 -9.78 18.45 -9.77
C PHE A 105 -10.15 18.58 -11.25
N SER A 106 -10.89 19.62 -11.60
CA SER A 106 -11.35 19.89 -12.98
C SER A 106 -12.07 18.70 -13.64
N GLY A 107 -12.85 17.95 -12.86
CA GLY A 107 -13.61 16.79 -13.34
C GLY A 107 -12.82 15.47 -13.39
N ASN A 108 -11.52 15.49 -13.08
CA ASN A 108 -10.68 14.29 -13.01
C ASN A 108 -10.41 13.89 -11.57
N TRP A 109 -10.55 12.60 -11.29
CA TRP A 109 -10.17 12.05 -9.99
C TRP A 109 -8.68 11.72 -9.96
N ASN A 110 -8.03 12.11 -8.87
CA ASN A 110 -6.69 11.68 -8.52
C ASN A 110 -6.76 10.85 -7.24
N HIS A 111 -5.96 9.79 -7.19
CA HIS A 111 -5.91 8.87 -6.06
C HIS A 111 -4.48 8.66 -5.59
N SER A 112 -4.31 8.53 -4.28
CA SER A 112 -3.02 8.17 -3.67
C SER A 112 -3.25 7.30 -2.44
N PHE A 113 -2.32 6.38 -2.20
CA PHE A 113 -2.44 5.34 -1.19
C PHE A 113 -1.14 5.27 -0.40
N PHE A 114 -1.15 5.70 0.85
CA PHE A 114 0.04 5.70 1.69
C PHE A 114 -0.10 4.68 2.80
N LEU A 115 0.78 3.69 2.83
CA LEU A 115 0.94 2.82 3.98
C LEU A 115 1.48 3.63 5.15
N ASN A 116 0.90 3.41 6.33
CA ASN A 116 1.42 3.91 7.60
C ASN A 116 1.44 2.76 8.59
N PHE A 117 2.49 2.66 9.39
CA PHE A 117 2.56 1.84 10.60
C PHE A 117 3.55 2.49 11.57
N SER A 118 3.51 2.11 12.85
CA SER A 118 4.41 2.65 13.86
C SER A 118 5.22 1.57 14.55
N ASN A 119 6.43 1.92 15.00
CA ASN A 119 7.14 1.17 16.02
C ASN A 119 6.57 1.54 17.40
N ASP A 120 5.86 0.63 18.04
CA ASP A 120 5.18 0.84 19.33
C ASP A 120 6.15 1.12 20.49
N TRP A 121 7.44 0.80 20.33
CA TRP A 121 8.45 1.03 21.37
C TRP A 121 9.02 2.43 21.37
N THR A 122 9.22 3.02 20.19
CA THR A 122 9.83 4.34 20.00
C THR A 122 8.79 5.42 19.70
N GLY A 123 7.64 5.01 19.16
CA GLY A 123 6.60 5.91 18.66
C GLY A 123 6.84 6.42 17.24
N SER A 124 7.91 5.98 16.57
CA SER A 124 8.20 6.40 15.20
C SER A 124 7.18 5.87 14.21
N VAL A 125 6.88 6.68 13.19
CA VAL A 125 5.93 6.35 12.13
C VAL A 125 6.67 6.11 10.84
N TYR A 126 6.37 4.99 10.22
CA TYR A 126 6.90 4.56 8.94
C TYR A 126 5.87 4.78 7.85
N PHE A 127 6.31 5.20 6.68
CA PHE A 127 5.46 5.50 5.54
C PHE A 127 6.03 4.99 4.22
N LEU A 128 5.15 4.48 3.37
CA LEU A 128 5.47 4.02 2.01
C LEU A 128 4.32 4.40 1.06
N ASP A 129 4.65 4.98 -0.10
CA ASP A 129 3.67 5.26 -1.15
C ASP A 129 3.37 3.99 -1.97
N LEU A 130 2.14 3.50 -1.86
CA LEU A 130 1.66 2.31 -2.57
C LEU A 130 1.00 2.62 -3.91
N SER A 131 0.93 3.89 -4.30
CA SER A 131 0.13 4.35 -5.44
C SER A 131 0.60 3.71 -6.75
N VAL A 132 1.90 3.73 -7.02
CA VAL A 132 2.44 3.15 -8.27
C VAL A 132 2.11 1.66 -8.39
N TYR A 133 2.26 0.88 -7.32
CA TYR A 133 1.91 -0.55 -7.31
C TYR A 133 0.42 -0.79 -7.63
N LEU A 134 -0.48 -0.05 -6.98
CA LEU A 134 -1.91 -0.17 -7.24
C LEU A 134 -2.28 0.31 -8.64
N ARG A 135 -1.64 1.37 -9.14
CA ARG A 135 -1.85 1.88 -10.50
C ARG A 135 -1.45 0.84 -11.53
N ASN A 136 -0.33 0.16 -11.33
CA ASN A 136 0.18 -0.87 -12.24
C ASN A 136 -0.70 -2.12 -12.23
N LEU A 137 -1.16 -2.56 -11.05
CA LEU A 137 -2.12 -3.67 -10.94
C LEU A 137 -3.43 -3.37 -11.70
N LEU A 138 -3.94 -2.15 -11.56
CA LEU A 138 -5.25 -1.77 -12.06
C LEU A 138 -5.24 -1.22 -13.48
N ASP A 139 -4.06 -1.02 -14.07
CA ASP A 139 -3.88 -0.29 -15.33
C ASP A 139 -4.57 1.10 -15.28
N GLY A 140 -4.13 1.92 -14.32
CA GLY A 140 -4.73 3.23 -14.03
C GLY A 140 -5.94 3.20 -13.09
N TYR A 141 -6.34 4.39 -12.62
CA TYR A 141 -7.38 4.55 -11.59
C TYR A 141 -8.78 4.88 -12.12
N ASP A 142 -8.97 4.90 -13.43
CA ASP A 142 -10.30 5.04 -14.01
C ASP A 142 -11.20 3.91 -13.52
N ASN A 143 -12.39 4.26 -13.02
CA ASN A 143 -13.35 3.32 -12.43
C ASN A 143 -12.74 2.43 -11.32
N ILE A 144 -11.79 2.95 -10.55
CA ILE A 144 -11.05 2.21 -9.51
C ILE A 144 -11.94 1.36 -8.60
N VAL A 145 -13.08 1.88 -8.15
CA VAL A 145 -14.01 1.15 -7.28
C VAL A 145 -14.52 -0.12 -7.96
N ALA A 146 -14.96 -0.04 -9.22
CA ALA A 146 -15.46 -1.18 -9.97
C ALA A 146 -14.34 -2.20 -10.27
N LYS A 147 -13.12 -1.74 -10.55
CA LYS A 147 -11.95 -2.62 -10.74
C LYS A 147 -11.63 -3.41 -9.47
N LEU A 148 -11.65 -2.76 -8.31
CA LEU A 148 -11.42 -3.40 -7.00
C LEU A 148 -12.57 -4.35 -6.62
N GLU A 149 -13.82 -4.00 -6.91
CA GLU A 149 -14.97 -4.89 -6.70
C GLU A 149 -14.87 -6.17 -7.54
N LYS A 150 -14.41 -6.06 -8.80
CA LYS A 150 -14.15 -7.22 -9.65
C LYS A 150 -13.05 -8.12 -9.07
N LEU A 151 -11.96 -7.54 -8.56
CA LEU A 151 -10.89 -8.28 -7.88
C LEU A 151 -11.41 -8.99 -6.62
N ALA A 152 -12.32 -8.35 -5.87
CA ALA A 152 -12.91 -8.92 -4.66
C ALA A 152 -13.89 -10.06 -4.95
N ALA A 153 -14.58 -10.02 -6.10
CA ALA A 153 -15.61 -11.00 -6.49
C ALA A 153 -15.06 -12.24 -7.23
N THR A 154 -13.80 -12.20 -7.67
CA THR A 154 -13.19 -13.34 -8.37
C THR A 154 -12.88 -14.42 -7.35
N VAL A 155 -13.60 -15.55 -7.43
CA VAL A 155 -13.43 -16.77 -6.59
C VAL A 155 -12.47 -17.73 -7.28
#